data_AF-A0A521X1T1-F1
#
_entry.id   AF-A0A521X1T1-F1
#
_cell.length_a   1.000
_cell.length_b   1.000
_cell.length_c   1.000
_cell.angle_alpha   90.00
_cell.angle_beta   90.00
_cell.angle_gamma   90.00
#
_symmetry.space_group_name_H-M   'P 1'
#
loop_
_entity.id
_entity.type
_entity.pdbx_description
1 polymer ?
#
loop_
_entity_poly.entity_id
_entity_poly.type
_entity_poly.pdbx_seq_one_letter_code
_entity_poly.pdbx_strand_id
1 'polypeptide(L)'
;MKFAAAAGLAGLAAAAIVVVVAVFAESRSGGVLAVQIEPYTPSPVPATATPAPPSWLAGLAHGGGASTLIACLDANQDGRLDGNDSPELDGLDVELQGGACGDVAHTSDYFVGAPSDASAFECDGGRPPLLIVAVPGALTNLLDTRGTESLGLVDIVNVIDDRAAAAGIATQVILAPSAVDGGVPAQTSMERWLAHDLARRLDETPCLRAVVIGHSHGAVTVTSVAAALDDSYADRLLGVLLDRTTVLYDHNATEVPARTRILNYYQLNEGWHGVALGQPNVVDVDVSSARAYIAASDGGGGLALVSHKTLDDAAEVQLSIEDAVMAWLARGS
;
A
#
# COMPACT_ATOMS: atom_id res chain seq x y z
N MET A 1 7.26 39.58 -20.04
CA MET A 1 8.08 38.38 -19.82
C MET A 1 7.43 37.54 -18.72
N LYS A 2 6.41 36.71 -19.04
CA LYS A 2 5.68 35.87 -18.07
C LYS A 2 5.22 34.51 -18.64
N PHE A 3 5.81 34.05 -19.76
CA PHE A 3 5.41 32.79 -20.40
C PHE A 3 6.53 31.73 -20.48
N ALA A 4 7.68 31.95 -19.84
CA ALA A 4 8.81 31.02 -19.90
C ALA A 4 8.95 30.10 -18.66
N ALA A 5 8.17 30.30 -17.60
CA ALA A 5 8.32 29.54 -16.35
C ALA A 5 7.44 28.27 -16.27
N ALA A 6 6.37 28.17 -17.06
CA ALA A 6 5.46 27.02 -17.02
C ALA A 6 5.94 25.82 -17.86
N ALA A 7 6.77 26.05 -18.89
CA ALA A 7 7.27 24.98 -19.76
C ALA A 7 8.45 24.19 -19.14
N GLY A 8 9.14 24.76 -18.14
CA GLY A 8 10.28 24.10 -17.48
C GLY A 8 9.88 23.06 -16.43
N LEU A 9 8.73 23.23 -15.76
CA LEU A 9 8.25 22.30 -14.73
C LEU A 9 7.63 21.03 -15.32
N ALA A 10 6.91 21.12 -16.45
CA ALA A 10 6.37 19.95 -17.14
C ALA A 10 7.47 19.02 -17.68
N GLY A 11 8.63 19.57 -18.05
CA GLY A 11 9.78 18.80 -18.55
C GLY A 11 10.53 18.00 -17.47
N LEU A 12 10.53 18.49 -16.22
CA LEU A 12 11.17 17.80 -15.10
C LEU A 12 10.31 16.65 -14.56
N ALA A 13 8.99 16.84 -14.48
CA ALA A 13 8.05 15.76 -14.13
C ALA A 13 8.08 14.63 -15.17
N ALA A 14 8.07 14.97 -16.46
CA ALA A 14 8.22 13.98 -17.54
C ALA A 14 9.59 13.25 -17.47
N ALA A 15 10.67 13.94 -17.10
CA ALA A 15 11.98 13.30 -16.95
C ALA A 15 12.04 12.34 -15.75
N ALA A 16 11.41 12.67 -14.62
CA ALA A 16 11.32 11.77 -13.46
C ALA A 16 10.48 10.51 -13.79
N ILE A 17 9.33 10.68 -14.45
CA ILE A 17 8.48 9.57 -14.93
C ILE A 17 9.25 8.67 -15.90
N VAL A 18 9.99 9.25 -16.86
CA VAL A 18 10.79 8.48 -17.83
C VAL A 18 11.93 7.73 -17.14
N VAL A 19 12.56 8.28 -16.09
CA VAL A 19 13.63 7.58 -15.36
C VAL A 19 13.08 6.41 -14.55
N VAL A 20 11.93 6.56 -13.88
CA VAL A 20 11.25 5.43 -13.22
C VAL A 20 10.90 4.38 -14.27
N VAL A 21 10.24 4.72 -15.37
CA VAL A 21 9.91 3.72 -16.42
C VAL A 21 11.15 3.08 -17.05
N ALA A 22 12.26 3.81 -17.26
CA ALA A 22 13.49 3.30 -17.88
C ALA A 22 14.31 2.37 -16.97
N VAL A 23 14.48 2.73 -15.69
CA VAL A 23 14.98 1.79 -14.66
C VAL A 23 14.04 0.58 -14.56
N PHE A 24 12.78 0.78 -14.94
CA PHE A 24 11.80 -0.27 -15.05
C PHE A 24 11.74 -1.03 -16.40
N ALA A 25 12.59 -0.74 -17.39
CA ALA A 25 12.55 -1.38 -18.72
C ALA A 25 13.81 -2.21 -19.07
N GLU A 26 14.97 -1.93 -18.46
CA GLU A 26 16.20 -2.66 -18.77
C GLU A 26 16.34 -3.96 -17.95
N SER A 27 15.84 -5.08 -18.48
CA SER A 27 16.42 -6.42 -18.21
C SER A 27 15.75 -7.54 -19.05
N ARG A 28 16.53 -8.02 -20.04
CA ARG A 28 16.51 -9.32 -20.74
C ARG A 28 15.57 -9.54 -21.95
N SER A 29 16.26 -9.70 -23.08
CA SER A 29 15.86 -10.43 -24.29
C SER A 29 15.52 -11.90 -23.99
N GLY A 30 14.25 -12.21 -23.89
CA GLY A 30 13.73 -13.58 -23.88
C GLY A 30 12.27 -13.51 -24.30
N GLY A 31 11.87 -14.31 -25.29
CA GLY A 31 10.53 -14.26 -25.89
C GLY A 31 9.45 -14.60 -24.86
N VAL A 32 8.90 -13.56 -24.24
CA VAL A 32 7.69 -13.57 -23.43
C VAL A 32 6.68 -12.73 -24.19
N LEU A 33 5.40 -13.13 -24.21
CA LEU A 33 4.32 -12.33 -24.77
C LEU A 33 4.27 -11.00 -24.01
N ALA A 34 4.99 -9.99 -24.52
CA ALA A 34 5.02 -8.68 -23.93
C ALA A 34 3.58 -8.14 -23.90
N VAL A 35 3.02 -8.03 -22.70
CA VAL A 35 1.78 -7.30 -22.50
C VAL A 35 2.07 -5.86 -22.95
N GLN A 36 1.44 -5.44 -24.05
CA GLN A 36 1.38 -4.02 -24.37
C GLN A 36 0.43 -3.38 -23.36
N ILE A 37 0.97 -3.03 -22.19
CA ILE A 37 0.37 -1.98 -21.39
C ILE A 37 0.66 -0.71 -22.18
N GLU A 38 -0.36 -0.17 -22.86
CA GLU A 38 -0.20 1.09 -23.56
C GLU A 38 0.37 2.13 -22.57
N PRO A 39 1.37 2.95 -22.97
CA PRO A 39 1.84 4.03 -22.14
C PRO A 39 0.64 4.88 -21.74
N TYR A 40 0.32 4.88 -20.44
CA TYR A 40 -0.73 5.73 -19.93
C TYR A 40 -0.29 7.16 -20.21
N THR A 41 -1.05 7.85 -21.07
CA THR A 41 -0.87 9.29 -21.26
C THR A 41 -1.82 9.92 -20.26
N PRO A 42 -1.36 10.33 -19.07
CA PRO A 42 -2.24 10.91 -18.09
C PRO A 42 -2.96 12.09 -18.73
N SER A 43 -4.29 12.00 -18.81
CA SER A 43 -5.06 13.24 -18.85
C SER A 43 -4.71 13.97 -17.56
N PRO A 44 -4.40 15.28 -17.58
CA PRO A 44 -4.19 16.03 -16.36
C PRO A 44 -5.47 15.98 -15.55
N VAL A 45 -5.56 15.00 -14.64
CA VAL A 45 -6.58 14.96 -13.60
C VAL A 45 -6.23 16.15 -12.72
N PRO A 46 -7.12 17.14 -12.59
CA PRO A 46 -6.91 18.19 -11.60
C PRO A 46 -6.69 17.49 -10.27
N ALA A 47 -5.61 17.82 -9.57
CA ALA A 47 -5.49 17.40 -8.19
C ALA A 47 -6.78 17.83 -7.48
N THR A 48 -7.41 16.93 -6.76
CA THR A 48 -8.53 17.23 -5.89
C THR A 48 -8.23 16.52 -4.58
N ALA A 49 -8.51 17.16 -3.45
CA ALA A 49 -8.41 16.45 -2.18
C ALA A 49 -9.30 15.20 -2.24
N THR A 50 -8.77 14.06 -1.80
CA THR A 50 -9.56 12.84 -1.67
C THR A 50 -10.78 13.15 -0.79
N PRO A 51 -12.01 12.99 -1.28
CA PRO A 51 -13.20 13.18 -0.45
C PRO A 51 -13.13 12.22 0.74
N ALA A 52 -13.42 12.66 1.96
CA ALA A 52 -13.47 11.75 3.10
C ALA A 52 -14.77 10.90 3.04
N PRO A 53 -14.70 9.60 2.65
CA PRO A 53 -15.87 8.73 2.70
C PRO A 53 -16.27 8.48 4.17
N PRO A 54 -17.50 8.07 4.49
CA PRO A 54 -17.89 7.80 5.89
C PRO A 54 -17.06 6.68 6.54
N SER A 55 -16.50 5.77 5.75
CA SER A 55 -15.58 4.72 6.16
C SER A 55 -14.59 4.43 5.03
N TRP A 56 -13.46 3.80 5.33
CA TRP A 56 -12.51 3.36 4.30
C TRP A 56 -13.16 2.42 3.30
N LEU A 57 -14.01 1.52 3.80
CA LEU A 57 -14.75 0.55 2.98
C LEU A 57 -15.69 1.24 1.99
N ALA A 58 -16.31 2.35 2.38
CA ALA A 58 -17.19 3.12 1.50
C ALA A 58 -16.42 3.90 0.42
N GLY A 59 -15.11 4.06 0.57
CA GLY A 59 -14.25 4.69 -0.43
C GLY A 59 -13.78 3.73 -1.54
N LEU A 60 -13.83 2.41 -1.31
CA LEU A 60 -13.42 1.42 -2.31
C LEU A 60 -14.43 1.35 -3.47
N ALA A 61 -13.92 1.38 -4.69
CA ALA A 61 -14.73 1.36 -5.91
C ALA A 61 -15.42 0.01 -6.12
N HIS A 62 -14.73 -1.08 -5.84
CA HIS A 62 -15.28 -2.44 -5.89
C HIS A 62 -15.67 -2.90 -4.48
N GLY A 63 -16.98 -3.07 -4.28
CA GLY A 63 -17.56 -3.47 -3.00
C GLY A 63 -17.59 -4.97 -2.77
N GLY A 64 -17.90 -5.34 -1.53
CA GLY A 64 -17.98 -6.73 -1.07
C GLY A 64 -16.72 -7.17 -0.33
N GLY A 65 -16.85 -8.18 0.54
CA GLY A 65 -15.78 -8.62 1.43
C GLY A 65 -16.24 -8.68 2.88
N ALA A 66 -15.27 -8.84 3.78
CA ALA A 66 -15.52 -8.91 5.22
C ALA A 66 -14.49 -8.06 5.97
N SER A 67 -15.01 -7.22 6.87
CA SER A 67 -14.22 -6.52 7.87
C SER A 67 -14.19 -7.35 9.15
N THR A 68 -13.02 -7.44 9.76
CA THR A 68 -12.76 -8.21 10.98
C THR A 68 -12.11 -7.29 12.01
N LEU A 69 -12.43 -7.50 13.27
CA LEU A 69 -11.61 -7.07 14.39
C LEU A 69 -10.70 -8.26 14.73
N ILE A 70 -9.41 -8.18 14.42
CA ILE A 70 -8.47 -9.32 14.47
C ILE A 70 -8.49 -10.02 15.83
N ALA A 71 -8.59 -9.25 16.92
CA ALA A 71 -8.69 -9.78 18.27
C ALA A 71 -9.89 -10.72 18.51
N CYS A 72 -10.93 -10.65 17.68
CA CYS A 72 -12.07 -11.57 17.75
C CYS A 72 -11.81 -12.95 17.15
N LEU A 73 -10.61 -13.18 16.60
CA LEU A 73 -10.17 -14.48 16.14
C LEU A 73 -9.56 -15.35 17.25
N ASP A 74 -9.42 -14.81 18.47
CA ASP A 74 -9.05 -15.54 19.69
C ASP A 74 -10.24 -16.40 20.11
N ALA A 75 -10.36 -17.56 19.49
CA ALA A 75 -11.50 -18.46 19.61
C ALA A 75 -11.51 -19.18 20.96
N ASN A 76 -10.32 -19.41 21.53
CA ASN A 76 -10.16 -20.11 22.81
C ASN A 76 -10.16 -19.15 24.03
N GLN A 77 -10.07 -17.84 23.79
CA GLN A 77 -10.07 -16.74 24.76
C GLN A 77 -8.89 -16.76 25.73
N ASP A 78 -7.71 -17.22 25.29
CA ASP A 78 -6.50 -17.28 26.10
C ASP A 78 -5.67 -15.98 26.05
N GLY A 79 -6.10 -14.99 25.27
CA GLY A 79 -5.42 -13.71 25.12
C GLY A 79 -4.30 -13.74 24.09
N ARG A 80 -4.32 -14.69 23.15
CA ARG A 80 -3.32 -14.87 22.12
C ARG A 80 -4.00 -15.28 20.81
N LEU A 81 -3.42 -14.89 19.68
CA LEU A 81 -3.79 -15.41 18.36
C LEU A 81 -2.68 -16.32 17.87
N ASP A 82 -2.98 -17.61 17.82
CA ASP A 82 -2.06 -18.63 17.30
C ASP A 82 -2.80 -19.87 16.75
N GLY A 83 -2.04 -20.92 16.45
CA GLY A 83 -2.58 -22.17 15.90
C GLY A 83 -3.61 -22.90 16.79
N ASN A 84 -3.73 -22.53 18.08
CA ASN A 84 -4.76 -23.09 18.94
C ASN A 84 -6.17 -22.53 18.65
N ASP A 85 -6.26 -21.38 17.99
CA ASP A 85 -7.53 -20.76 17.59
C ASP A 85 -8.08 -21.35 16.31
N SER A 86 -7.19 -21.59 15.33
CA SER A 86 -7.51 -22.26 14.07
C SER A 86 -6.24 -22.72 13.34
N PRO A 87 -6.31 -23.78 12.52
CA PRO A 87 -5.17 -24.24 11.72
C PRO A 87 -4.62 -23.16 10.79
N GLU A 88 -5.48 -22.25 10.32
CA GLU A 88 -5.10 -21.15 9.45
C GLU A 88 -4.14 -20.16 10.14
N LEU A 89 -4.10 -20.13 11.48
CA LEU A 89 -3.23 -19.28 12.30
C LEU A 89 -1.96 -20.00 12.79
N ASP A 90 -1.69 -21.22 12.32
CA ASP A 90 -0.45 -21.93 12.64
C ASP A 90 0.77 -21.07 12.29
N GLY A 91 1.68 -20.91 13.26
CA GLY A 91 2.89 -20.09 13.14
C GLY A 91 2.71 -18.59 13.43
N LEU A 92 1.48 -18.12 13.65
CA LEU A 92 1.23 -16.78 14.19
C LEU A 92 1.48 -16.74 15.70
N ASP A 93 1.91 -15.58 16.19
CA ASP A 93 2.05 -15.28 17.62
C ASP A 93 1.77 -13.79 17.87
N VAL A 94 0.53 -13.48 18.25
CA VAL A 94 0.09 -12.14 18.64
C VAL A 94 -0.51 -12.19 20.04
N GLU A 95 0.05 -11.43 20.97
CA GLU A 95 -0.49 -11.25 22.32
C GLU A 95 -1.59 -10.17 22.30
N LEU A 96 -2.68 -10.43 23.02
CA LEU A 96 -3.84 -9.54 23.13
C LEU A 96 -4.04 -9.05 24.57
N GLN A 97 -4.53 -7.82 24.71
CA GLN A 97 -5.06 -7.30 25.95
C GLN A 97 -6.40 -7.98 26.27
N GLY A 98 -6.69 -8.15 27.56
CA GLY A 98 -7.98 -8.69 28.00
C GLY A 98 -9.16 -7.85 27.49
N GLY A 99 -10.11 -8.51 26.83
CA GLY A 99 -11.32 -7.86 26.28
C GLY A 99 -11.11 -7.14 24.94
N ALA A 100 -10.02 -7.43 24.21
CA ALA A 100 -9.74 -6.84 22.90
C ALA A 100 -10.86 -7.05 21.87
N CYS A 101 -11.58 -8.19 21.91
CA CYS A 101 -12.81 -8.39 21.12
C CYS A 101 -14.03 -7.71 21.79
N GLY A 102 -14.08 -6.37 21.76
CA GLY A 102 -15.07 -5.59 22.49
C GLY A 102 -16.14 -4.89 21.65
N ASP A 103 -15.74 -4.13 20.63
CA ASP A 103 -16.63 -3.18 19.92
C ASP A 103 -16.67 -3.40 18.40
N VAL A 104 -16.96 -4.63 17.98
CA VAL A 104 -17.00 -5.04 16.55
C VAL A 104 -17.95 -4.24 15.66
N ALA A 105 -18.90 -3.49 16.26
CA ALA A 105 -19.83 -2.65 15.52
C ALA A 105 -19.24 -1.29 15.11
N HIS A 106 -18.19 -0.84 15.80
CA HIS A 106 -17.58 0.48 15.58
C HIS A 106 -16.06 0.42 15.36
N THR A 107 -15.42 -0.73 15.58
CA THR A 107 -14.00 -0.94 15.29
C THR A 107 -13.78 -2.12 14.35
N SER A 108 -12.88 -1.91 13.40
CA SER A 108 -12.27 -2.97 12.59
C SER A 108 -10.87 -2.51 12.17
N ASP A 109 -9.93 -3.44 12.29
CA ASP A 109 -8.51 -3.27 11.98
C ASP A 109 -8.08 -4.18 10.82
N TYR A 110 -9.02 -4.81 10.12
CA TYR A 110 -8.71 -5.63 8.97
C TYR A 110 -9.90 -5.79 8.04
N PHE A 111 -9.66 -5.71 6.74
CA PHE A 111 -10.67 -5.96 5.72
C PHE A 111 -10.07 -6.74 4.57
N VAL A 112 -10.83 -7.73 4.09
CA VAL A 112 -10.53 -8.49 2.89
C VAL A 112 -11.69 -8.35 1.91
N GLY A 113 -11.42 -7.74 0.77
CA GLY A 113 -12.36 -7.62 -0.34
C GLY A 113 -12.62 -8.97 -1.01
N ALA A 114 -13.78 -9.09 -1.67
CA ALA A 114 -13.98 -10.19 -2.60
C ALA A 114 -13.01 -10.05 -3.80
N PRO A 115 -12.49 -11.15 -4.37
CA PRO A 115 -11.73 -11.05 -5.61
C PRO A 115 -12.62 -10.55 -6.75
N SER A 116 -12.07 -9.72 -7.64
CA SER A 116 -12.82 -9.17 -8.78
C SER A 116 -13.26 -10.25 -9.78
N ASP A 117 -12.51 -11.34 -9.88
CA ASP A 117 -12.90 -12.59 -10.54
C ASP A 117 -12.33 -13.77 -9.75
N ALA A 118 -13.19 -14.51 -9.05
CA ALA A 118 -12.78 -15.64 -8.21
C ALA A 118 -12.07 -16.74 -8.99
N SER A 119 -12.49 -17.03 -10.23
CA SER A 119 -11.90 -18.09 -11.04
C SER A 119 -10.52 -17.72 -11.58
N ALA A 120 -10.35 -16.45 -11.98
CA ALA A 120 -9.06 -15.95 -12.44
C ALA A 120 -8.07 -15.73 -11.28
N PHE A 121 -8.56 -15.57 -10.05
CA PHE A 121 -7.73 -15.45 -8.85
C PHE A 121 -7.07 -16.77 -8.43
N GLU A 122 -7.53 -17.92 -8.94
CA GLU A 122 -6.96 -19.26 -8.69
C GLU A 122 -5.82 -19.65 -9.66
N CYS A 123 -5.19 -18.68 -10.34
CA CYS A 123 -4.12 -18.89 -11.34
C CYS A 123 -4.54 -19.52 -12.68
N ASP A 124 -5.83 -19.76 -12.90
CA ASP A 124 -6.34 -20.43 -14.11
C ASP A 124 -6.49 -19.48 -15.32
N GLY A 125 -6.43 -18.16 -15.09
CA GLY A 125 -6.64 -17.13 -16.11
C GLY A 125 -5.43 -16.84 -17.01
N GLY A 126 -4.29 -17.54 -16.81
CA GLY A 126 -3.06 -17.33 -17.57
C GLY A 126 -2.32 -16.02 -17.26
N ARG A 127 -2.86 -15.16 -16.38
CA ARG A 127 -2.21 -13.97 -15.82
C ARG A 127 -2.12 -14.09 -14.30
N PRO A 128 -0.97 -13.78 -13.69
CA PRO A 128 -0.84 -13.67 -12.24
C PRO A 128 -1.88 -12.70 -11.66
N PRO A 129 -2.74 -13.12 -10.71
CA PRO A 129 -3.63 -12.21 -10.01
C PRO A 129 -2.82 -11.29 -9.08
N LEU A 130 -3.41 -10.16 -8.73
CA LEU A 130 -2.82 -9.13 -7.89
C LEU A 130 -3.56 -9.00 -6.56
N LEU A 131 -2.85 -9.18 -5.46
CA LEU A 131 -3.28 -8.74 -4.14
C LEU A 131 -2.82 -7.29 -3.92
N ILE A 132 -3.76 -6.38 -3.66
CA ILE A 132 -3.48 -4.98 -3.34
C ILE A 132 -3.69 -4.80 -1.85
N VAL A 133 -2.61 -4.58 -1.10
CA VAL A 133 -2.65 -4.40 0.36
C VAL A 133 -2.35 -2.94 0.67
N ALA A 134 -3.31 -2.21 1.24
CA ALA A 134 -3.09 -0.84 1.70
C ALA A 134 -3.05 -0.75 3.21
N VAL A 135 -1.99 -0.11 3.71
CA VAL A 135 -1.67 0.05 5.12
C VAL A 135 -1.64 1.55 5.46
N PRO A 136 -2.75 2.12 5.91
CA PRO A 136 -2.79 3.53 6.27
C PRO A 136 -1.99 3.81 7.54
N GLY A 137 -1.78 5.10 7.81
CA GLY A 137 -1.02 5.57 8.98
C GLY A 137 -1.66 5.22 10.32
N ALA A 138 -0.97 5.62 11.38
CA ALA A 138 -1.39 5.38 12.76
C ALA A 138 -2.78 5.95 13.05
N LEU A 139 -3.46 5.37 14.05
CA LEU A 139 -4.80 5.79 14.51
C LEU A 139 -5.92 5.63 13.47
N THR A 140 -5.70 4.84 12.42
CA THR A 140 -6.74 4.57 11.43
C THR A 140 -7.77 3.55 11.94
N ASN A 141 -9.05 3.91 11.88
CA ASN A 141 -10.18 2.99 12.03
C ASN A 141 -10.83 2.76 10.66
N LEU A 142 -10.94 1.51 10.20
CA LEU A 142 -11.52 1.23 8.88
C LEU A 142 -13.00 1.62 8.77
N LEU A 143 -13.72 1.65 9.90
CA LEU A 143 -15.14 1.97 9.96
C LEU A 143 -15.43 3.48 10.12
N ASP A 144 -14.40 4.31 10.34
CA ASP A 144 -14.56 5.74 10.55
C ASP A 144 -13.34 6.51 10.03
N THR A 145 -13.53 7.33 8.99
CA THR A 145 -12.46 8.17 8.45
C THR A 145 -12.29 9.50 9.20
N ARG A 146 -13.16 9.82 10.16
CA ARG A 146 -13.09 11.10 10.87
C ARG A 146 -11.77 11.16 11.65
N GLY A 147 -10.95 12.14 11.29
CA GLY A 147 -9.63 12.33 11.91
C GLY A 147 -8.54 11.39 11.39
N THR A 148 -8.84 10.59 10.36
CA THR A 148 -7.82 9.77 9.69
C THR A 148 -6.98 10.60 8.71
N GLU A 149 -5.74 10.17 8.55
CA GLU A 149 -4.79 10.65 7.55
C GLU A 149 -4.59 9.53 6.52
N SER A 150 -3.91 9.79 5.40
CA SER A 150 -3.61 8.80 4.35
C SER A 150 -4.76 8.39 3.42
N LEU A 151 -5.82 9.21 3.31
CA LEU A 151 -7.00 8.86 2.51
C LEU A 151 -6.71 8.71 1.01
N GLY A 152 -5.65 9.35 0.49
CA GLY A 152 -5.22 9.19 -0.90
C GLY A 152 -4.81 7.75 -1.24
N LEU A 153 -4.52 6.91 -0.24
CA LEU A 153 -4.37 5.46 -0.46
C LEU A 153 -5.60 4.81 -1.09
N VAL A 154 -6.81 5.29 -0.77
CA VAL A 154 -8.05 4.76 -1.36
C VAL A 154 -8.08 5.01 -2.86
N ASP A 155 -7.72 6.23 -3.29
CA ASP A 155 -7.67 6.60 -4.70
C ASP A 155 -6.59 5.77 -5.43
N ILE A 156 -5.40 5.63 -4.84
CA ILE A 156 -4.32 4.79 -5.39
C ILE A 156 -4.80 3.34 -5.59
N VAL A 157 -5.45 2.75 -4.57
CA VAL A 157 -5.97 1.38 -4.64
C VAL A 157 -7.00 1.25 -5.76
N ASN A 158 -7.98 2.15 -5.81
CA ASN A 158 -9.04 2.13 -6.81
C ASN A 158 -8.49 2.23 -8.24
N VAL A 159 -7.51 3.10 -8.48
CA VAL A 159 -6.93 3.26 -9.83
C VAL A 159 -6.07 2.06 -10.21
N ILE A 160 -5.28 1.49 -9.29
CA ILE A 160 -4.53 0.25 -9.56
C ILE A 160 -5.51 -0.88 -9.91
N ASP A 161 -6.59 -1.01 -9.15
CA ASP A 161 -7.61 -2.03 -9.34
C ASP A 161 -8.29 -1.90 -10.72
N ASP A 162 -8.72 -0.69 -11.09
CA ASP A 162 -9.31 -0.39 -12.40
C ASP A 162 -8.32 -0.67 -13.55
N ARG A 163 -7.04 -0.28 -13.40
CA ARG A 163 -6.00 -0.52 -14.42
C ARG A 163 -5.66 -2.00 -14.55
N ALA A 164 -5.64 -2.75 -13.45
CA ALA A 164 -5.46 -4.19 -13.47
C ALA A 164 -6.64 -4.89 -14.15
N ALA A 165 -7.87 -4.51 -13.82
CA ALA A 165 -9.08 -5.01 -14.46
C ALA A 165 -9.10 -4.71 -15.98
N ALA A 166 -8.72 -3.50 -16.39
CA ALA A 166 -8.57 -3.14 -17.80
C ALA A 166 -7.49 -3.98 -18.52
N ALA A 167 -6.47 -4.42 -17.78
CA ALA A 167 -5.46 -5.37 -18.25
C ALA A 167 -5.88 -6.84 -18.06
N GLY A 168 -7.12 -7.16 -17.69
CA GLY A 168 -7.59 -8.53 -17.48
C GLY A 168 -6.84 -9.28 -16.38
N ILE A 169 -6.33 -8.56 -15.37
CA ILE A 169 -5.69 -9.12 -14.18
C ILE A 169 -6.74 -9.12 -13.07
N ALA A 170 -7.02 -10.29 -12.50
CA ALA A 170 -7.89 -10.39 -11.33
C ALA A 170 -7.19 -9.80 -10.10
N THR A 171 -7.97 -9.16 -9.25
CA THR A 171 -7.50 -8.36 -8.12
C THR A 171 -8.25 -8.74 -6.86
N GLN A 172 -7.60 -8.56 -5.71
CA GLN A 172 -8.25 -8.60 -4.40
C GLN A 172 -7.62 -7.51 -3.54
N VAL A 173 -8.45 -6.76 -2.81
CA VAL A 173 -7.99 -5.67 -1.95
C VAL A 173 -7.98 -6.12 -0.49
N ILE A 174 -6.92 -5.77 0.24
CA ILE A 174 -6.84 -5.84 1.70
C ILE A 174 -6.61 -4.44 2.23
N LEU A 175 -7.36 -4.04 3.25
CA LEU A 175 -7.08 -2.86 4.05
C LEU A 175 -6.70 -3.31 5.46
N ALA A 176 -5.58 -2.81 5.96
CA ALA A 176 -5.08 -3.13 7.29
C ALA A 176 -4.42 -1.90 7.89
N PRO A 177 -5.03 -1.19 8.85
CA PRO A 177 -4.37 -0.13 9.60
C PRO A 177 -3.04 -0.58 10.18
N SER A 178 -2.15 0.33 10.54
CA SER A 178 -0.82 0.00 11.06
C SER A 178 -0.80 -0.60 12.49
N ALA A 179 -1.92 -1.11 13.00
CA ALA A 179 -2.05 -1.63 14.36
C ALA A 179 -3.21 -2.63 14.50
N VAL A 180 -3.01 -3.68 15.30
CA VAL A 180 -4.08 -4.56 15.78
C VAL A 180 -4.68 -3.94 17.03
N ASP A 181 -5.99 -3.72 17.03
CA ASP A 181 -6.71 -3.21 18.19
C ASP A 181 -6.63 -4.23 19.34
N GLY A 182 -6.21 -3.76 20.51
CA GLY A 182 -5.90 -4.61 21.66
C GLY A 182 -4.64 -5.48 21.53
N GLY A 183 -3.86 -5.41 20.45
CA GLY A 183 -2.59 -6.14 20.34
C GLY A 183 -1.48 -5.57 21.24
N VAL A 184 -0.51 -6.41 21.63
CA VAL A 184 0.60 -6.05 22.54
C VAL A 184 1.97 -6.43 21.97
N PRO A 185 2.79 -5.46 21.52
CA PRO A 185 2.43 -4.12 21.07
C PRO A 185 1.56 -4.13 19.81
N ALA A 186 0.65 -3.17 19.68
CA ALA A 186 -0.35 -3.14 18.62
C ALA A 186 0.25 -3.08 17.21
N GLN A 187 1.30 -2.27 17.00
CA GLN A 187 1.92 -2.12 15.68
C GLN A 187 2.63 -3.40 15.22
N THR A 188 3.49 -3.97 16.06
CA THR A 188 4.16 -5.24 15.72
C THR A 188 3.22 -6.41 15.60
N SER A 189 2.09 -6.37 16.30
CA SER A 189 1.03 -7.37 16.14
C SER A 189 0.47 -7.33 14.72
N MET A 190 0.27 -6.13 14.15
CA MET A 190 -0.16 -5.98 12.76
C MET A 190 0.92 -6.42 11.77
N GLU A 191 2.19 -6.12 12.03
CA GLU A 191 3.30 -6.58 11.18
C GLU A 191 3.35 -8.11 11.10
N ARG A 192 3.21 -8.79 12.24
CA ARG A 192 3.14 -10.27 12.30
C ARG A 192 1.90 -10.81 11.61
N TRP A 193 0.73 -10.22 11.89
CA TRP A 193 -0.54 -10.59 11.27
C TRP A 193 -0.46 -10.50 9.74
N LEU A 194 -0.03 -9.35 9.21
CA LEU A 194 0.07 -9.13 7.77
C LEU A 194 1.12 -10.02 7.13
N ALA A 195 2.31 -10.18 7.73
CA ALA A 195 3.33 -11.07 7.19
C ALA A 195 2.81 -12.52 7.10
N HIS A 196 2.11 -12.98 8.14
CA HIS A 196 1.53 -14.32 8.19
C HIS A 196 0.42 -14.51 7.16
N ASP A 197 -0.58 -13.61 7.08
CA ASP A 197 -1.67 -13.75 6.11
C ASP A 197 -1.17 -13.64 4.66
N LEU A 198 -0.24 -12.73 4.37
CA LEU A 198 0.35 -12.62 3.04
C LEU A 198 1.14 -13.87 2.66
N ALA A 199 1.94 -14.43 3.58
CA ALA A 199 2.67 -15.69 3.33
C ALA A 199 1.69 -16.81 2.97
N ARG A 200 0.63 -16.98 3.77
CA ARG A 200 -0.39 -18.00 3.56
C ARG A 200 -1.05 -17.88 2.17
N ARG A 201 -1.45 -16.66 1.77
CA ARG A 201 -2.04 -16.42 0.44
C ARG A 201 -1.06 -16.70 -0.70
N LEU A 202 0.21 -16.32 -0.54
CA LEU A 202 1.25 -16.56 -1.53
C LEU A 202 1.63 -18.04 -1.65
N ASP A 203 1.46 -18.82 -0.58
CA ASP A 203 1.61 -20.27 -0.56
C ASP A 203 0.42 -20.99 -1.21
N GLU A 204 -0.82 -20.59 -0.85
CA GLU A 204 -2.05 -21.16 -1.39
C GLU A 204 -2.22 -20.85 -2.89
N THR A 205 -1.73 -19.70 -3.33
CA THR A 205 -1.82 -19.24 -4.72
C THR A 205 -0.42 -18.94 -5.27
N PRO A 206 0.33 -19.93 -5.78
CA PRO A 206 1.74 -19.76 -6.17
C PRO A 206 2.00 -18.73 -7.27
N CYS A 207 1.01 -18.43 -8.12
CA CYS A 207 1.15 -17.37 -9.12
C CYS A 207 0.77 -15.97 -8.59
N LEU A 208 0.20 -15.86 -7.39
CA LEU A 208 -0.22 -14.58 -6.81
C LEU A 208 0.96 -13.64 -6.67
N ARG A 209 0.73 -12.38 -7.00
CA ARG A 209 1.64 -11.28 -6.76
C ARG A 209 0.97 -10.30 -5.81
N ALA A 210 1.74 -9.65 -4.94
CA ALA A 210 1.19 -8.65 -4.04
C ALA A 210 1.94 -7.32 -4.15
N VAL A 211 1.17 -6.24 -4.17
CA VAL A 211 1.67 -4.89 -3.90
C VAL A 211 1.22 -4.49 -2.50
N VAL A 212 2.16 -4.03 -1.67
CA VAL A 212 1.89 -3.58 -0.31
C VAL A 212 2.24 -2.10 -0.23
N ILE A 213 1.24 -1.26 0.00
CA ILE A 213 1.32 0.20 -0.07
C ILE A 213 1.09 0.74 1.34
N GLY A 214 2.07 1.44 1.89
CA GLY A 214 1.99 1.97 3.23
C GLY A 214 2.21 3.48 3.26
N HIS A 215 1.48 4.17 4.13
CA HIS A 215 1.69 5.59 4.39
C HIS A 215 2.08 5.82 5.85
N SER A 216 3.00 6.74 6.12
CA SER A 216 3.42 7.09 7.48
C SER A 216 3.91 5.84 8.26
N HIS A 217 3.26 5.51 9.39
CA HIS A 217 3.54 4.31 10.17
C HIS A 217 3.19 3.04 9.40
N GLY A 218 2.17 3.08 8.54
CA GLY A 218 1.85 1.97 7.65
C GLY A 218 2.99 1.66 6.68
N ALA A 219 3.79 2.66 6.27
CA ALA A 219 4.99 2.41 5.48
C ALA A 219 6.09 1.69 6.27
N VAL A 220 6.17 1.87 7.59
CA VAL A 220 7.06 1.06 8.44
C VAL A 220 6.57 -0.39 8.47
N THR A 221 5.26 -0.59 8.65
CA THR A 221 4.64 -1.92 8.59
C THR A 221 4.95 -2.60 7.25
N VAL A 222 4.90 -1.88 6.12
CA VAL A 222 5.30 -2.41 4.81
C VAL A 222 6.76 -2.84 4.78
N THR A 223 7.68 -2.04 5.34
CA THR A 223 9.10 -2.45 5.41
C THR A 223 9.30 -3.72 6.23
N SER A 224 8.64 -3.84 7.40
CA SER A 224 8.75 -5.01 8.26
C SER A 224 8.13 -6.26 7.62
N VAL A 225 6.94 -6.14 7.01
CA VAL A 225 6.28 -7.23 6.30
C VAL A 225 7.11 -7.70 5.10
N ALA A 226 7.61 -6.76 4.30
CA ALA A 226 8.44 -7.10 3.15
C ALA A 226 9.77 -7.76 3.57
N ALA A 227 10.38 -7.31 4.67
CA ALA A 227 11.59 -7.92 5.22
C ALA A 227 11.33 -9.36 5.73
N ALA A 228 10.21 -9.59 6.41
CA ALA A 228 9.84 -10.93 6.90
C ALA A 228 9.59 -11.93 5.77
N LEU A 229 9.16 -11.45 4.60
CA LEU A 229 8.80 -12.26 3.44
C LEU A 229 9.90 -12.32 2.36
N ASP A 230 11.02 -11.64 2.58
CA ASP A 230 12.03 -11.35 1.55
C ASP A 230 12.68 -12.61 0.96
N ASP A 231 13.04 -13.56 1.83
CA ASP A 231 13.74 -14.77 1.41
C ASP A 231 12.89 -15.65 0.49
N SER A 232 11.59 -15.74 0.77
CA SER A 232 10.66 -16.66 0.10
C SER A 232 9.89 -16.00 -1.06
N TYR A 233 9.62 -14.69 -0.98
CA TYR A 233 8.61 -14.06 -1.82
C TYR A 233 9.06 -12.79 -2.54
N ALA A 234 10.34 -12.38 -2.44
CA ALA A 234 10.83 -11.12 -3.01
C ALA A 234 10.45 -10.86 -4.49
N ASP A 235 10.42 -11.90 -5.33
CA ASP A 235 10.08 -11.75 -6.75
C ASP A 235 8.57 -11.54 -7.01
N ARG A 236 7.73 -11.87 -6.02
CA ARG A 236 6.26 -11.77 -6.06
C ARG A 236 5.72 -10.60 -5.22
N LEU A 237 6.59 -9.85 -4.55
CA LEU A 237 6.25 -8.72 -3.71
C LEU A 237 6.80 -7.39 -4.28
N LEU A 238 5.99 -6.35 -4.17
CA LEU A 238 6.38 -4.95 -4.39
C LEU A 238 5.94 -4.11 -3.20
N GLY A 239 6.88 -3.46 -2.51
CA GLY A 239 6.57 -2.50 -1.46
C GLY A 239 6.50 -1.08 -2.01
N VAL A 240 5.53 -0.30 -1.56
CA VAL A 240 5.40 1.13 -1.83
C VAL A 240 5.30 1.87 -0.51
N LEU A 241 6.22 2.80 -0.29
CA LEU A 241 6.34 3.57 0.94
C LEU A 241 6.02 5.02 0.62
N LEU A 242 5.05 5.57 1.33
CA LEU A 242 4.65 6.97 1.24
C LEU A 242 4.98 7.65 2.56
N ASP A 243 5.93 8.57 2.51
CA ASP A 243 6.43 9.36 3.63
C ASP A 243 6.69 8.55 4.91
N ARG A 244 7.44 7.45 4.75
CA ARG A 244 7.76 6.53 5.84
C ARG A 244 8.29 7.26 7.06
N THR A 245 7.59 7.08 8.19
CA THR A 245 8.00 7.65 9.48
C THR A 245 8.38 6.56 10.47
N THR A 246 9.61 6.63 10.96
CA THR A 246 10.08 5.82 12.07
C THR A 246 9.95 6.56 13.40
N VAL A 247 9.43 7.79 13.37
CA VAL A 247 9.17 8.58 14.58
C VAL A 247 8.04 7.89 15.31
N LEU A 248 8.28 7.49 16.57
CA LEU A 248 7.40 6.66 17.41
C LEU A 248 7.41 5.15 17.10
N TYR A 249 8.25 4.67 16.17
CA TYR A 249 8.48 3.23 16.03
C TYR A 249 9.37 2.71 17.14
N ASP A 250 8.90 1.70 17.86
CA ASP A 250 9.53 1.11 19.05
C ASP A 250 10.46 -0.07 18.73
N HIS A 251 10.50 -0.50 17.46
CA HIS A 251 11.35 -1.57 16.96
C HIS A 251 12.51 -1.09 16.08
N ASN A 252 13.35 -2.02 15.62
CA ASN A 252 14.49 -1.71 14.78
C ASN A 252 14.03 -1.21 13.39
N ALA A 253 13.90 0.10 13.26
CA ALA A 253 13.46 0.76 12.04
C ALA A 253 14.44 0.64 10.84
N THR A 254 15.47 -0.21 10.94
CA THR A 254 16.46 -0.47 9.90
C THR A 254 16.20 -1.78 9.13
N GLU A 255 15.16 -2.53 9.51
CA GLU A 255 14.73 -3.72 8.78
C GLU A 255 14.08 -3.30 7.46
N VAL A 256 14.90 -3.29 6.41
CA VAL A 256 14.50 -3.10 5.03
C VAL A 256 14.83 -4.41 4.31
N PRO A 257 13.94 -4.96 3.46
CA PRO A 257 14.23 -6.16 2.70
C PRO A 257 15.47 -5.96 1.84
N ALA A 258 16.23 -7.03 1.59
CA ALA A 258 17.42 -6.99 0.74
C ALA A 258 17.10 -7.25 -0.74
N ARG A 259 16.03 -7.98 -1.04
CA ARG A 259 15.69 -8.44 -2.41
C ARG A 259 14.40 -7.85 -2.93
N THR A 260 13.37 -7.75 -2.09
CA THR A 260 12.04 -7.26 -2.43
C THR A 260 12.17 -5.84 -2.94
N ARG A 261 11.58 -5.55 -4.09
CA ARG A 261 11.67 -4.21 -4.67
C ARG A 261 10.81 -3.24 -3.87
N ILE A 262 11.36 -2.07 -3.59
CA ILE A 262 10.68 -1.01 -2.86
C ILE A 262 10.66 0.28 -3.69
N LEU A 263 9.51 0.94 -3.72
CA LEU A 263 9.36 2.33 -4.14
C LEU A 263 9.22 3.19 -2.90
N ASN A 264 10.16 4.10 -2.65
CA ASN A 264 10.15 4.97 -1.48
C ASN A 264 9.91 6.42 -1.91
N TYR A 265 8.67 6.88 -1.75
CA TYR A 265 8.28 8.26 -2.00
C TYR A 265 8.37 9.04 -0.69
N TYR A 266 9.16 10.10 -0.67
CA TYR A 266 9.42 10.87 0.55
C TYR A 266 9.46 12.37 0.27
N GLN A 267 9.21 13.17 1.31
CA GLN A 267 9.30 14.63 1.24
C GLN A 267 10.14 15.18 2.40
N LEU A 268 10.79 16.32 2.16
CA LEU A 268 11.70 16.99 3.10
C LEU A 268 11.13 18.31 3.65
N ASN A 269 9.86 18.62 3.37
CA ASN A 269 9.23 19.89 3.68
C ASN A 269 8.97 20.08 5.19
N GLU A 270 8.89 19.00 5.96
CA GLU A 270 8.57 19.07 7.40
C GLU A 270 9.75 18.69 8.30
N GLY A 271 10.75 17.95 7.81
CA GLY A 271 12.05 17.75 8.47
C GLY A 271 12.10 16.70 9.59
N TRP A 272 11.01 15.98 9.85
CA TRP A 272 10.95 14.88 10.84
C TRP A 272 10.52 13.53 10.23
N HIS A 273 10.21 13.51 8.94
CA HIS A 273 9.72 12.37 8.17
C HIS A 273 10.45 12.20 6.86
N GLY A 274 10.27 11.05 6.21
CA GLY A 274 10.58 10.87 4.81
C GLY A 274 12.06 11.01 4.48
N VAL A 275 12.81 9.91 4.55
CA VAL A 275 14.21 9.89 4.10
C VAL A 275 14.40 8.85 3.01
N ALA A 276 15.36 9.15 2.12
CA ALA A 276 15.88 8.13 1.21
C ALA A 276 16.44 6.95 2.01
N LEU A 277 16.14 5.72 1.57
CA LEU A 277 16.67 4.50 2.19
C LEU A 277 18.05 4.12 1.64
N GLY A 278 18.35 4.51 0.40
CA GLY A 278 19.66 4.37 -0.21
C GLY A 278 20.12 2.91 -0.42
N GLN A 279 19.19 1.98 -0.59
CA GLN A 279 19.50 0.55 -0.79
C GLN A 279 19.37 0.12 -2.26
N PRO A 280 20.09 -0.92 -2.71
CA PRO A 280 20.10 -1.33 -4.12
C PRO A 280 18.74 -1.76 -4.68
N ASN A 281 17.86 -2.30 -3.85
CA ASN A 281 16.51 -2.75 -4.20
C ASN A 281 15.44 -1.66 -4.01
N VAL A 282 15.83 -0.46 -3.57
CA VAL A 282 14.94 0.68 -3.33
C VAL A 282 15.09 1.71 -4.45
N VAL A 283 13.96 2.20 -4.95
CA VAL A 283 13.90 3.41 -5.78
C VAL A 283 13.40 4.55 -4.90
N ASP A 284 14.32 5.43 -4.52
CA ASP A 284 14.03 6.63 -3.74
C ASP A 284 13.54 7.76 -4.66
N VAL A 285 12.34 8.30 -4.37
CA VAL A 285 11.71 9.39 -5.12
C VAL A 285 11.42 10.56 -4.18
N ASP A 286 12.22 11.62 -4.31
CA ASP A 286 11.98 12.89 -3.62
C ASP A 286 10.81 13.62 -4.29
N VAL A 287 9.72 13.76 -3.56
CA VAL A 287 8.51 14.46 -4.02
C VAL A 287 8.29 15.76 -3.28
N SER A 288 9.34 16.34 -2.69
CA SER A 288 9.25 17.62 -1.95
C SER A 288 8.71 18.78 -2.81
N SER A 289 8.89 18.73 -4.13
CA SER A 289 8.33 19.73 -5.06
C SER A 289 6.89 19.45 -5.50
N ALA A 290 6.35 18.27 -5.18
CA ALA A 290 5.00 17.88 -5.54
C ALA A 290 3.98 18.80 -4.89
N ARG A 291 2.78 18.84 -5.49
CA ARG A 291 1.68 19.66 -4.98
C ARG A 291 0.42 18.83 -4.81
N ALA A 292 -0.20 19.02 -3.67
CA ALA A 292 -1.50 18.47 -3.33
C ALA A 292 -2.38 19.56 -2.74
N TYR A 293 -3.68 19.29 -2.65
CA TYR A 293 -4.59 20.14 -1.90
C TYR A 293 -4.27 20.00 -0.42
N ILE A 294 -4.34 21.10 0.32
CA ILE A 294 -4.21 21.07 1.78
C ILE A 294 -5.27 20.10 2.32
N ALA A 295 -4.85 19.18 3.20
CA ALA A 295 -5.73 18.19 3.81
C ALA A 295 -6.94 18.88 4.47
N ALA A 296 -8.10 18.24 4.40
CA ALA A 296 -9.32 18.76 5.03
C ALA A 296 -9.14 18.94 6.55
N SER A 297 -8.36 18.06 7.19
CA SER A 297 -8.00 18.12 8.61
C SER A 297 -7.15 19.34 8.99
N ASP A 298 -6.42 19.91 8.04
CA ASP A 298 -5.58 21.11 8.23
C ASP A 298 -6.29 22.41 7.80
N GLY A 299 -7.63 22.36 7.68
CA GLY A 299 -8.47 23.49 7.28
C GLY A 299 -8.77 23.55 5.77
N GLY A 300 -8.25 22.60 4.99
CA GLY A 300 -8.43 22.55 3.54
C GLY A 300 -7.83 23.76 2.82
N GLY A 301 -8.13 23.91 1.53
CA GLY A 301 -7.77 25.10 0.76
C GLY A 301 -7.27 24.81 -0.63
N GLY A 302 -6.42 25.70 -1.16
CA GLY A 302 -5.79 25.54 -2.46
C GLY A 302 -4.58 24.60 -2.43
N LEU A 303 -3.88 24.53 -3.57
CA LEU A 303 -2.68 23.72 -3.72
C LEU A 303 -1.50 24.26 -2.90
N ALA A 304 -0.91 23.40 -2.07
CA ALA A 304 0.34 23.63 -1.36
C ALA A 304 1.44 22.69 -1.87
N LEU A 305 2.66 22.81 -1.35
CA LEU A 305 3.61 21.70 -1.44
C LEU A 305 3.07 20.53 -0.63
N VAL A 306 3.38 19.31 -1.04
CA VAL A 306 3.01 18.12 -0.27
C VAL A 306 3.56 18.19 1.15
N SER A 307 2.74 17.73 2.07
CA SER A 307 3.07 17.47 3.47
C SER A 307 2.99 15.97 3.74
N HIS A 308 3.35 15.56 4.95
CA HIS A 308 3.12 14.21 5.42
C HIS A 308 1.69 13.74 5.22
N LYS A 309 0.69 14.63 5.29
CA LYS A 309 -0.72 14.23 5.19
C LYS A 309 -1.30 14.20 3.78
N THR A 310 -0.56 14.71 2.80
CA THR A 310 -1.10 15.02 1.46
C THR A 310 -0.26 14.48 0.32
N LEU A 311 0.87 13.83 0.63
CA LEU A 311 1.76 13.25 -0.39
C LEU A 311 1.04 12.17 -1.20
N ASP A 312 0.18 11.39 -0.56
CA ASP A 312 -0.68 10.38 -1.16
C ASP A 312 -1.85 10.96 -1.98
N ASP A 313 -2.19 12.24 -1.81
CA ASP A 313 -3.16 12.99 -2.61
C ASP A 313 -2.52 13.72 -3.83
N ALA A 314 -1.19 13.70 -3.95
CA ALA A 314 -0.52 14.37 -5.04
C ALA A 314 -0.66 13.58 -6.33
N ALA A 315 -1.32 14.16 -7.34
CA ALA A 315 -1.59 13.48 -8.60
C ALA A 315 -0.33 12.90 -9.27
N GLU A 316 0.80 13.62 -9.25
CA GLU A 316 2.05 13.10 -9.82
C GLU A 316 2.62 11.90 -9.06
N VAL A 317 2.36 11.81 -7.75
CA VAL A 317 2.77 10.69 -6.90
C VAL A 317 1.89 9.47 -7.18
N GLN A 318 0.56 9.65 -7.17
CA GLN A 318 -0.40 8.60 -7.50
C GLN A 318 -0.10 7.99 -8.87
N LEU A 319 0.02 8.83 -9.91
CA LEU A 319 0.34 8.40 -11.27
C LEU A 319 1.66 7.62 -11.35
N SER A 320 2.71 8.09 -10.66
CA SER A 320 4.00 7.41 -10.62
C SER A 320 3.91 6.03 -9.96
N ILE A 321 3.12 5.90 -8.89
CA ILE A 321 2.88 4.62 -8.21
C ILE A 321 2.15 3.67 -9.14
N GLU A 322 1.02 4.10 -9.70
CA GLU A 322 0.19 3.28 -10.59
C GLU A 322 1.01 2.76 -11.79
N ASP A 323 1.75 3.64 -12.46
CA ASP A 323 2.58 3.27 -13.61
C ASP A 323 3.67 2.26 -13.22
N ALA A 324 4.32 2.46 -12.07
CA ALA A 324 5.35 1.55 -11.59
C ALA A 324 4.78 0.17 -11.21
N VAL A 325 3.59 0.12 -10.60
CA VAL A 325 2.89 -1.13 -10.27
C VAL A 325 2.51 -1.88 -11.54
N MET A 326 1.89 -1.20 -12.52
CA MET A 326 1.52 -1.82 -13.78
C MET A 326 2.73 -2.30 -14.58
N ALA A 327 3.82 -1.50 -14.61
CA ALA A 327 5.07 -1.90 -15.24
C ALA A 327 5.71 -3.12 -14.56
N TRP A 328 5.66 -3.20 -13.22
CA TRP A 328 6.12 -4.37 -12.47
C TRP A 328 5.28 -5.60 -12.78
N LEU A 329 3.96 -5.45 -12.93
CA LEU A 329 3.06 -6.53 -13.32
C LEU A 329 3.40 -7.12 -14.69
N ALA A 330 3.63 -6.27 -15.69
CA ALA A 330 3.99 -6.72 -17.05
C ALA A 330 5.29 -7.53 -17.16
N ARG A 331 6.18 -7.51 -16.16
CA ARG A 331 7.43 -8.27 -16.20
C ARG A 331 7.33 -9.70 -15.67
N GLY A 332 6.32 -9.97 -14.84
CA GLY A 332 6.15 -11.29 -14.22
C GLY A 332 5.13 -12.16 -14.95
N SER A 333 4.53 -11.65 -16.03
CA SER A 333 3.71 -12.37 -17.00
C SER A 333 4.56 -12.90 -18.14
#